data_AF-A0A2A9ILB2-F1
#
_entry.id   AF-A0A2A9ILB2-F1
#
_cell.length_a   1.000
_cell.length_b   1.000
_cell.length_c   1.000
_cell.angle_alpha   90.00
_cell.angle_beta   90.00
_cell.angle_gamma   90.00
#
_symmetry.space_group_name_H-M   'P 1'
#
loop_
_entity.id
_entity.type
_entity.pdbx_description
1 polymer ?
#
loop_
_entity_poly.entity_id
_entity_poly.type
_entity_poly.pdbx_seq_one_letter_code
_entity_poly.pdbx_strand_id
1 'polypeptide(L)'
;MELKNLKDFYEKQEYVDYNESKSFEQRQVNKRIEELSFFTNIAVFSIFLVFTTYILVSLLASWIAIPVSIVLSLALYISVKKGIAKAIKFMMK
;
A
#
# COMPACT_ATOMS: atom_id res chain seq x y z
N MET A 1 -51.16 5.05 28.25
CA MET A 1 -49.74 4.99 27.84
C MET A 1 -49.70 4.64 26.37
N GLU A 2 -49.06 5.51 25.58
CA GLU A 2 -49.18 5.57 24.13
C GLU A 2 -48.37 4.46 23.44
N LEU A 3 -49.07 3.52 22.80
CA LEU A 3 -48.50 2.56 21.85
C LEU A 3 -47.90 3.22 20.58
N LYS A 4 -48.00 4.54 20.47
CA LYS A 4 -47.51 5.35 19.35
C LYS A 4 -45.99 5.43 19.28
N ASN A 5 -45.31 5.25 20.41
CA ASN A 5 -43.86 5.43 20.53
C ASN A 5 -43.03 4.20 20.10
N LEU A 6 -43.65 3.01 20.02
CA LEU A 6 -42.94 1.79 19.60
C LEU A 6 -42.74 1.73 18.09
N LYS A 7 -43.71 2.19 17.29
CA LYS A 7 -43.53 2.27 15.82
C LYS A 7 -42.40 3.24 15.45
N ASP A 8 -42.37 4.42 16.06
CA ASP A 8 -41.30 5.41 15.85
C ASP A 8 -39.92 4.89 16.30
N PHE A 9 -39.87 3.95 17.25
CA PHE A 9 -38.63 3.32 17.70
C PHE A 9 -38.09 2.27 16.71
N TYR A 10 -38.97 1.46 16.10
CA TYR A 10 -38.58 0.48 15.08
C TYR A 10 -38.31 1.14 13.72
N GLU A 11 -39.07 2.17 13.35
CA GLU A 11 -38.92 2.90 12.09
C GLU A 11 -37.63 3.74 12.03
N LYS A 12 -37.09 4.15 13.20
CA LYS A 12 -35.78 4.80 13.30
C LYS A 12 -34.57 3.85 13.25
N GLN A 13 -34.75 2.55 13.45
CA GLN A 13 -33.64 1.59 13.41
C GLN A 13 -33.40 0.97 12.02
N GLU A 14 -34.31 1.18 11.06
CA GLU A 14 -34.28 0.48 9.77
C GLU A 14 -33.54 1.23 8.64
N TYR A 15 -32.84 2.31 8.95
CA TYR A 15 -31.93 2.97 8.01
C TYR A 15 -30.50 2.97 8.55
N VAL A 16 -29.98 1.79 8.91
CA VAL A 16 -28.53 1.59 8.72
C VAL A 16 -28.34 1.54 7.22
N ASP A 17 -27.97 2.67 6.64
CA ASP A 17 -27.71 2.78 5.21
C ASP A 17 -26.63 1.74 4.84
N TYR A 18 -27.06 0.68 4.18
CA TYR A 18 -26.19 -0.41 3.72
C TYR A 18 -25.10 0.11 2.77
N ASN A 19 -25.31 1.25 2.12
CA ASN A 19 -24.26 1.91 1.34
C ASN A 19 -23.24 2.61 2.24
N GLU A 20 -23.67 3.20 3.35
CA GLU A 20 -22.80 3.90 4.28
C GLU A 20 -21.89 2.92 5.04
N SER A 21 -22.44 1.78 5.49
CA SER A 21 -21.66 0.68 6.09
C SER A 21 -20.67 0.05 5.10
N LYS A 22 -21.09 -0.25 3.87
CA LYS A 22 -20.17 -0.73 2.81
C LYS A 22 -19.11 0.30 2.47
N SER A 23 -19.44 1.58 2.42
CA SER A 23 -18.48 2.65 2.16
C SER A 23 -17.45 2.78 3.28
N PHE A 24 -17.85 2.57 4.53
CA PHE A 24 -16.98 2.58 5.69
C PHE A 24 -16.03 1.37 5.69
N GLU A 25 -16.55 0.17 5.44
CA GLU A 25 -15.74 -1.04 5.30
C GLU A 25 -14.75 -0.90 4.13
N GLN A 26 -15.18 -0.37 2.99
CA GLN A 26 -14.33 -0.15 1.83
C GLN A 26 -13.24 0.90 2.10
N ARG A 27 -13.54 1.97 2.86
CA ARG A 27 -12.51 2.92 3.34
C ARG A 27 -11.50 2.23 4.26
N GLN A 28 -11.96 1.37 5.17
CA GLN A 28 -11.07 0.66 6.08
C GLN A 28 -10.18 -0.35 5.34
N VAL A 29 -10.72 -1.07 4.36
CA VAL A 29 -9.97 -1.98 3.49
C VAL A 29 -8.95 -1.21 2.66
N ASN A 30 -9.35 -0.09 2.04
CA ASN A 30 -8.43 0.75 1.27
C ASN A 30 -7.28 1.27 2.12
N LYS A 31 -7.56 1.71 3.35
CA LYS A 31 -6.52 2.14 4.30
C LYS A 31 -5.52 1.02 4.61
N ARG A 32 -6.00 -0.20 4.86
CA ARG A 32 -5.12 -1.37 5.09
C ARG A 32 -4.28 -1.71 3.86
N ILE A 33 -4.85 -1.58 2.66
CA ILE A 33 -4.12 -1.79 1.40
C ILE A 33 -3.03 -0.71 1.21
N GLU A 34 -3.32 0.54 1.53
CA GLU A 34 -2.35 1.64 1.50
C GLU A 34 -1.20 1.41 2.48
N GLU A 35 -1.51 1.03 3.73
CA GLU A 35 -0.52 0.68 4.74
C GLU A 35 0.36 -0.49 4.28
N LEU A 36 -0.25 -1.57 3.77
CA LEU A 36 0.48 -2.72 3.25
C LEU A 36 1.39 -2.33 2.07
N SER A 37 0.90 -1.48 1.17
CA SER A 37 1.67 -0.94 0.05
C SER A 37 2.86 -0.13 0.54
N PHE A 38 2.66 0.74 1.54
CA PHE A 38 3.74 1.52 2.16
C PHE A 38 4.84 0.62 2.73
N PHE A 39 4.47 -0.38 3.54
CA PHE A 39 5.43 -1.32 4.11
C PHE A 39 6.14 -2.15 3.04
N THR A 40 5.42 -2.61 2.03
CA THR A 40 5.99 -3.36 0.91
C THR A 40 7.00 -2.51 0.13
N ASN A 41 6.68 -1.25 -0.14
CA ASN A 41 7.59 -0.33 -0.84
C ASN A 41 8.89 -0.11 -0.05
N ILE A 42 8.79 0.07 1.27
CA ILE A 42 9.96 0.19 2.14
C ILE A 42 10.77 -1.11 2.11
N ALA A 43 10.14 -2.26 2.32
CA ALA A 43 10.82 -3.55 2.36
C ALA A 43 11.60 -3.84 1.07
N VAL A 44 10.96 -3.64 -0.08
CA VAL A 44 11.58 -3.85 -1.39
C VAL A 44 12.76 -2.89 -1.61
N PHE A 45 12.59 -1.61 -1.27
CA PHE A 45 13.67 -0.64 -1.38
C PHE A 45 14.85 -1.01 -0.46
N SER A 46 14.57 -1.38 0.79
CA SER A 46 15.60 -1.79 1.76
C SER A 46 16.39 -3.01 1.29
N ILE A 47 15.74 -3.99 0.66
CA ILE A 47 16.42 -5.15 0.07
C ILE A 47 17.39 -4.70 -1.02
N PHE A 48 16.96 -3.85 -1.96
CA PHE A 48 17.86 -3.32 -2.99
C PHE A 48 19.00 -2.50 -2.40
N LEU A 49 18.74 -1.72 -1.35
CA LEU A 49 19.76 -0.93 -0.69
C LEU A 49 20.85 -1.80 -0.06
N VAL A 50 20.49 -2.89 0.62
CA VAL A 50 21.45 -3.83 1.20
C VAL A 50 22.33 -4.45 0.11
N PHE A 51 21.71 -4.99 -0.95
CA PHE A 51 22.46 -5.64 -2.02
C PHE A 51 23.37 -4.68 -2.78
N THR A 52 22.86 -3.53 -3.20
CA THR A 52 23.64 -2.55 -3.94
C THR A 52 24.78 -1.99 -3.10
N THR A 53 24.53 -1.68 -1.82
CA THR A 53 25.58 -1.18 -0.91
C THR A 53 26.67 -2.23 -0.71
N TYR A 54 26.30 -3.48 -0.47
CA TYR A 54 27.27 -4.57 -0.29
C TYR A 54 28.17 -4.74 -1.52
N ILE A 55 27.58 -4.74 -2.72
CA ILE A 55 28.32 -4.85 -3.98
C ILE A 55 29.21 -3.61 -4.19
N LEU A 56 28.67 -2.40 -4.02
CA LEU A 56 29.40 -1.16 -4.28
C LEU A 56 30.55 -0.93 -3.30
N VAL A 57 30.39 -1.26 -2.01
CA VAL A 57 31.47 -1.16 -1.03
C VAL A 57 32.61 -2.15 -1.33
N SER A 58 32.30 -3.27 -1.98
CA SER A 58 33.32 -4.23 -2.42
C SER A 58 34.12 -3.75 -3.65
N LEU A 59 33.61 -2.76 -4.38
CA LEU A 59 34.20 -2.27 -5.65
C LEU A 59 34.75 -0.84 -5.56
N LEU A 60 34.22 -0.03 -4.66
CA LEU A 60 34.48 1.41 -4.54
C LEU A 60 34.79 1.79 -3.09
N ALA A 61 35.41 2.95 -2.91
CA ALA A 61 35.59 3.51 -1.58
C ALA A 61 34.23 3.78 -0.90
N SER A 62 34.11 3.41 0.37
CA SER A 62 32.83 3.40 1.11
C SER A 62 32.09 4.75 1.09
N TRP A 63 32.82 5.86 1.11
CA TRP A 63 32.22 7.21 1.11
C TRP A 63 31.47 7.55 -0.19
N ILE A 64 31.84 6.92 -1.33
CA ILE A 64 31.15 7.06 -2.62
C ILE A 64 30.12 5.94 -2.80
N ALA A 65 30.43 4.73 -2.33
CA ALA A 65 29.56 3.57 -2.47
C ALA A 65 28.17 3.79 -1.85
N ILE A 66 28.10 4.44 -0.69
CA ILE A 66 26.86 4.69 0.05
C ILE A 66 25.90 5.65 -0.70
N PRO A 67 26.30 6.88 -1.11
CA PRO A 67 25.39 7.75 -1.85
C PRO A 67 24.98 7.15 -3.21
N VAL A 68 25.88 6.43 -3.88
CA VAL A 68 25.57 5.77 -5.16
C VAL A 68 24.57 4.62 -4.96
N SER A 69 24.69 3.84 -3.87
CA SER A 69 23.78 2.71 -3.62
C SER A 69 22.35 3.17 -3.37
N ILE A 70 22.16 4.33 -2.73
CA ILE A 70 20.83 4.94 -2.52
C ILE A 70 20.18 5.25 -3.87
N VAL A 71 20.89 5.95 -4.75
CA VAL A 71 20.37 6.33 -6.08
C VAL A 71 20.08 5.10 -6.92
N LEU A 72 21.00 4.13 -6.92
CA LEU A 72 20.85 2.90 -7.69
C LEU A 72 19.67 2.05 -7.20
N SER A 73 19.49 1.94 -5.89
CA SER A 73 18.36 1.22 -5.27
C SER A 73 17.02 1.85 -5.63
N LEU A 74 16.97 3.18 -5.68
CA LEU A 74 15.78 3.90 -6.09
C LEU A 74 15.45 3.62 -7.58
N ALA A 75 16.46 3.65 -8.45
CA ALA A 75 16.31 3.33 -9.86
C ALA A 75 15.81 1.89 -10.09
N LEU A 76 16.37 0.92 -9.35
CA LEU A 76 15.93 -0.48 -9.39
C LEU A 76 14.48 -0.63 -8.90
N TYR A 77 14.14 0.00 -7.78
CA TYR A 77 12.77 0.00 -7.25
C TYR A 77 11.76 0.53 -8.27
N ILE A 78 12.03 1.68 -8.89
CA ILE A 78 11.15 2.26 -9.92
C ILE A 78 11.03 1.32 -11.13
N SER A 79 12.13 0.70 -11.54
CA SER A 79 12.16 -0.21 -12.70
C SER A 79 11.33 -1.46 -12.45
N VAL A 80 11.44 -2.06 -11.26
CA VAL A 80 10.66 -3.23 -10.85
C VAL A 80 9.18 -2.89 -10.77
N LYS A 81 8.82 -1.76 -10.16
CA LYS A 81 7.43 -1.31 -10.06
C LYS A 81 6.79 -1.13 -11.44
N LYS A 82 7.51 -0.53 -12.39
CA LYS A 82 7.09 -0.41 -13.80
C LYS A 82 6.99 -1.77 -14.48
N GLY A 83 7.96 -2.66 -14.23
CA GLY A 83 8.00 -4.02 -14.77
C GLY A 83 6.79 -4.85 -14.36
N ILE A 84 6.45 -4.87 -13.07
CA ILE A 84 5.29 -5.57 -12.52
C ILE A 84 4.00 -5.04 -13.14
N ALA A 85 3.82 -3.71 -13.21
CA ALA A 85 2.63 -3.12 -13.83
C ALA A 85 2.47 -3.54 -15.30
N LYS A 86 3.59 -3.61 -16.04
CA LYS A 86 3.59 -4.06 -17.44
C LYS A 86 3.28 -5.56 -17.56
N ALA A 87 3.81 -6.40 -16.67
CA ALA A 87 3.56 -7.83 -16.64
C ALA A 87 2.09 -8.15 -16.33
N ILE A 88 1.50 -7.48 -15.33
CA ILE A 88 0.07 -7.60 -15.01
C ILE A 88 -0.79 -7.20 -16.22
N LYS A 89 -0.48 -6.06 -16.86
CA LYS A 89 -1.20 -5.61 -18.05
C LYS A 89 -1.11 -6.59 -19.22
N PHE A 90 0.01 -7.30 -19.36
CA PHE A 90 0.18 -8.33 -20.37
C PHE A 90 -0.65 -9.59 -20.06
N MET A 91 -0.69 -10.02 -18.80
CA MET A 91 -1.50 -11.17 -18.37
C MET A 91 -3.01 -10.94 -18.46
N MET A 92 -3.47 -9.69 -18.35
CA MET A 92 -4.89 -9.34 -18.48
C MET A 92 -5.36 -9.19 -19.94
N LYS A 93 -4.47 -9.42 -20.92
CA LYS A 93 -4.76 -9.32 -22.36
C LYS A 93 -4.91 -10.71 -22.96
#